data_AF-A0A7J9WJH2-F1
#
_entry.id   AF-A0A7J9WJH2-F1
#
_cell.length_a   1.000
_cell.length_b   1.000
_cell.length_c   1.000
_cell.angle_alpha   90.00
_cell.angle_beta   90.00
_cell.angle_gamma   90.00
#
_symmetry.space_group_name_H-M   'P 1'
#
loop_
_entity.id
_entity.type
_entity.pdbx_description
1 polymer ?
#
loop_
_entity_poly.entity_id
_entity_poly.type
_entity_poly.pdbx_seq_one_letter_code
_entity_poly.pdbx_strand_id
1 'polypeptide(L)'
;MSDGRQFREELDALGFVPMQKDRRGVVQYARRPNRYLTEWLHDDGEKALFTWEFDLGEFCEYAGWQIGAAETSFQILYPQFDVEIARDIESVAIEVQRLEQRLNGLDLADPAL
;
A
#
# COMPACT_ATOMS: atom_id res chain seq x y z
N MET A 1 17.08 -7.18 20.98
CA MET A 1 16.54 -5.81 21.11
C MET A 1 17.06 -4.82 20.04
N SER A 2 17.97 -5.21 19.13
CA SER A 2 18.51 -4.32 18.08
C SER A 2 17.66 -4.28 16.79
N ASP A 3 17.03 -5.42 16.46
CA ASP A 3 16.40 -5.68 15.16
C ASP A 3 15.18 -4.78 14.86
N GLY A 4 14.29 -4.59 15.84
CA GLY A 4 13.10 -3.75 15.64
C GLY A 4 13.39 -2.26 15.38
N ARG A 5 14.51 -1.72 15.90
CA ARG A 5 14.92 -0.33 15.65
C ARG A 5 15.51 -0.18 14.25
N GLN A 6 16.36 -1.12 13.87
CA GLN A 6 16.97 -1.15 12.54
C GLN A 6 15.91 -1.26 11.45
N PHE A 7 14.97 -2.21 11.55
CA PHE A 7 13.89 -2.35 10.58
C PHE A 7 13.07 -1.06 10.42
N ARG A 8 12.78 -0.36 11.52
CA ARG A 8 12.08 0.93 11.47
C ARG A 8 12.87 2.02 10.75
N GLU A 9 14.18 2.10 10.97
CA GLU A 9 15.05 3.06 10.29
C GLU A 9 15.15 2.76 8.79
N GLU A 10 15.21 1.48 8.43
CA GLU A 10 15.20 1.01 7.03
C GLU A 10 13.86 1.31 6.33
N LEU A 11 12.73 1.12 7.02
CA LEU A 11 11.41 1.51 6.53
C LEU A 11 11.30 3.02 6.29
N ASP A 12 11.81 3.83 7.21
CA ASP A 12 11.85 5.30 7.06
C ASP A 12 12.66 5.70 5.82
N ALA A 13 13.78 5.02 5.54
CA ALA A 13 14.57 5.23 4.33
C ALA A 13 13.83 4.86 3.03
N LEU A 14 12.88 3.91 3.07
CA LEU A 14 11.97 3.63 1.95
C LEU A 14 10.79 4.62 1.85
N GLY A 15 10.61 5.49 2.84
CA GLY A 15 9.54 6.48 2.90
C GLY A 15 8.29 6.01 3.65
N PHE A 16 8.37 4.90 4.39
CA PHE A 16 7.31 4.46 5.28
C PHE A 16 7.36 5.23 6.61
N VAL A 17 6.24 5.83 6.99
CA VAL A 17 6.07 6.57 8.24
C VAL A 17 5.12 5.83 9.20
N PRO A 18 5.42 5.73 10.51
CA PRO A 18 4.54 5.07 11.46
C PRO A 18 3.27 5.90 11.69
N MET A 19 2.10 5.27 11.52
CA MET A 19 0.80 5.93 11.64
C MET A 19 0.11 5.62 12.96
N GLN A 20 -0.02 4.33 13.28
CA GLN A 20 -0.81 3.87 14.41
C GLN A 20 -0.14 2.65 15.05
N LYS A 21 -0.44 2.43 16.32
CA LYS A 21 -0.18 1.16 16.99
C LYS A 21 -1.46 0.66 17.61
N ASP A 22 -1.89 -0.55 17.22
CA ASP A 22 -3.12 -1.12 17.75
C ASP A 22 -2.94 -1.70 19.16
N ARG A 23 -4.04 -2.16 19.77
CA ARG A 23 -4.03 -2.75 21.12
C ARG A 23 -3.33 -4.10 21.20
N ARG A 24 -3.13 -4.78 20.07
CA ARG A 24 -2.42 -6.06 19.97
C ARG A 24 -0.92 -5.86 19.75
N GLY A 25 -0.49 -4.61 19.55
CA GLY A 25 0.90 -4.26 19.37
C GLY A 25 1.32 -4.11 17.91
N VAL A 26 0.41 -4.30 16.96
CA VAL A 26 0.68 -4.15 15.53
C VAL A 26 0.93 -2.69 15.22
N VAL A 27 2.09 -2.40 14.62
CA VAL A 27 2.47 -1.05 14.18
C VAL A 27 2.12 -0.93 12.70
N GLN A 28 1.30 0.05 12.36
CA GLN A 28 0.98 0.39 10.99
C GLN A 28 1.92 1.47 10.49
N TYR A 29 2.54 1.23 9.35
CA TYR A 29 3.32 2.21 8.60
C TYR A 29 2.63 2.52 7.27
N ALA A 30 2.77 3.75 6.79
CA ALA A 30 2.25 4.18 5.51
C ALA A 30 3.34 4.81 4.65
N ARG A 31 3.35 4.51 3.36
CA ARG A 31 4.11 5.22 2.33
C ARG A 31 3.13 5.78 1.31
N ARG A 32 3.32 7.03 0.89
CA ARG A 32 2.45 7.69 -0.10
C ARG A 32 3.30 8.15 -1.29
N PRO A 33 3.50 7.30 -2.32
CA PRO A 33 4.29 7.68 -3.48
C PRO A 33 3.64 8.78 -4.33
N ASN A 34 2.32 8.97 -4.21
CA ASN A 34 1.58 10.09 -4.78
C ASN A 34 0.33 10.39 -3.92
N ARG A 35 -0.51 11.35 -4.33
CA ARG A 35 -1.69 11.76 -3.55
C ARG A 35 -2.81 10.71 -3.46
N TYR A 36 -2.85 9.76 -4.39
CA TYR A 36 -3.92 8.78 -4.52
C TYR A 36 -3.56 7.41 -3.97
N LEU A 37 -2.28 7.03 -4.03
CA LEU A 37 -1.79 5.73 -3.59
C LEU A 37 -1.26 5.82 -2.16
N THR A 38 -1.79 4.98 -1.28
CA THR A 38 -1.20 4.69 0.02
C THR A 38 -0.81 3.22 0.09
N GLU A 39 0.46 2.97 0.38
CA GLU A 39 1.01 1.65 0.68
C GLU A 39 1.04 1.47 2.19
N TRP A 40 0.59 0.33 2.67
CA TRP A 40 0.45 0.02 4.09
C TRP A 40 1.33 -1.18 4.45
N LEU A 41 1.97 -1.08 5.61
CA LEU A 41 2.69 -2.20 6.22
C LEU A 41 2.22 -2.37 7.67
N HIS A 42 1.70 -3.55 8.00
CA HIS A 42 1.30 -3.89 9.36
C HIS A 42 2.35 -4.84 9.96
N ASP A 43 3.12 -4.36 10.95
CA ASP A 43 4.19 -5.11 11.62
C ASP A 43 3.69 -5.62 12.98
N ASP A 44 3.57 -6.93 13.16
CA ASP A 44 3.18 -7.56 14.44
C ASP A 44 4.38 -7.91 15.35
N GLY A 45 5.60 -7.69 14.86
CA GLY A 45 6.85 -8.00 15.54
C GLY A 45 7.50 -9.32 15.10
N GLU A 46 6.77 -10.23 14.44
CA GLU A 46 7.28 -11.47 13.87
C GLU A 46 7.24 -11.46 12.34
N LYS A 47 6.16 -10.94 11.77
CA LYS A 47 5.91 -10.83 10.34
C LYS A 47 5.38 -9.45 10.00
N ALA A 48 5.35 -9.16 8.70
CA ALA A 48 4.67 -7.98 8.20
C ALA A 48 3.60 -8.37 7.18
N LEU A 49 2.53 -7.59 7.14
CA LEU A 49 1.48 -7.68 6.13
C LEU A 49 1.55 -6.43 5.25
N PHE A 50 1.76 -6.61 3.95
CA PHE A 50 1.77 -5.54 2.97
C PHE A 50 0.42 -5.44 2.26
N THR A 51 -0.11 -4.24 2.15
CA THR A 51 -1.33 -3.94 1.38
C THR A 51 -1.25 -2.52 0.80
N TRP A 52 -2.23 -2.13 -0.01
CA TRP A 52 -2.28 -0.80 -0.62
C TRP A 52 -3.71 -0.41 -0.94
N GLU A 53 -3.93 0.90 -0.99
CA GLU A 53 -5.20 1.49 -1.36
C GLU A 53 -4.93 2.63 -2.34
N PHE A 54 -5.72 2.69 -3.41
CA PHE A 54 -5.70 3.78 -4.38
C PHE A 54 -7.06 4.48 -4.37
N ASP A 55 -7.08 5.78 -4.13
CA ASP A 55 -8.29 6.60 -4.18
C ASP A 55 -8.74 6.79 -5.64
N LEU A 56 -9.48 5.80 -6.14
CA LEU A 56 -9.97 5.75 -7.50
C LEU A 56 -11.01 6.84 -7.76
N GLY A 57 -11.85 7.14 -6.77
CA GLY A 57 -12.84 8.20 -6.82
C GLY A 57 -12.20 9.56 -7.05
N GLU A 58 -11.26 9.95 -6.18
CA GLU A 58 -10.55 11.24 -6.28
C GLU A 58 -9.71 11.32 -7.57
N PHE A 59 -9.11 10.21 -7.99
CA PHE A 59 -8.38 10.14 -9.26
C PHE A 59 -9.28 10.37 -10.46
N CYS A 60 -10.41 9.65 -10.55
CA CYS A 60 -11.38 9.81 -11.63
C CYS A 60 -11.97 11.22 -11.66
N GLU A 61 -12.34 11.79 -10.50
CA GLU A 61 -12.82 13.16 -10.41
C GLU A 61 -11.80 14.16 -10.96
N TYR A 62 -10.53 14.04 -10.55
CA TYR A 62 -9.46 14.89 -11.05
C TYR A 62 -9.21 14.71 -12.56
N ALA A 63 -9.36 13.49 -13.09
CA ALA A 63 -9.22 13.19 -14.51
C ALA A 63 -10.43 13.65 -15.36
N GLY A 64 -11.50 14.15 -14.74
CA GLY A 64 -12.75 14.50 -15.42
C GLY A 64 -13.58 13.28 -15.85
N TRP A 65 -13.37 12.14 -15.20
CA TRP A 65 -14.08 10.88 -15.44
C TRP A 65 -15.18 10.65 -14.41
N GLN A 66 -16.15 9.82 -14.76
CA GLN A 66 -17.21 9.41 -13.85
C GLN A 66 -17.17 7.91 -13.62
N ILE A 67 -17.34 7.52 -12.36
CA ILE A 67 -17.53 6.13 -11.95
C ILE A 67 -19.03 5.89 -11.80
N GLY A 68 -19.57 4.94 -12.55
CA GLY A 68 -20.94 4.48 -12.35
C GLY A 68 -21.00 3.46 -11.21
N ALA A 69 -21.38 3.89 -10.01
CA ALA A 69 -21.62 3.01 -8.87
C ALA A 69 -23.01 3.27 -8.26
N ALA A 70 -23.73 2.21 -7.90
CA ALA A 70 -25.09 2.31 -7.34
C ALA A 70 -25.09 2.86 -5.89
N GLU A 71 -23.97 2.74 -5.17
CA GLU A 71 -23.75 3.32 -3.85
C GLU A 71 -22.46 4.14 -3.86
N THR A 72 -22.53 5.39 -3.39
CA THR A 72 -21.45 6.40 -3.41
C THR A 72 -20.53 6.32 -2.19
N SER A 73 -20.27 5.13 -1.66
CA SER A 73 -19.20 4.94 -0.68
C SER A 73 -17.84 5.08 -1.36
N PHE A 74 -16.83 5.54 -0.61
CA PHE A 74 -15.45 5.75 -1.03
C PHE A 74 -15.00 4.73 -2.10
N GLN A 75 -14.78 5.22 -3.31
CA GLN A 75 -14.36 4.38 -4.44
C GLN A 75 -12.87 4.16 -4.33
N ILE A 76 -12.50 3.06 -3.69
CA ILE A 76 -11.10 2.65 -3.48
C ILE A 76 -10.80 1.41 -4.32
N LEU A 77 -9.65 1.42 -4.96
CA LEU A 77 -9.04 0.22 -5.55
C LEU A 77 -8.02 -0.34 -4.56
N TYR A 78 -8.09 -1.64 -4.28
CA TYR A 78 -7.24 -2.32 -3.30
C TYR A 78 -7.02 -3.78 -3.75
N PRO A 79 -5.99 -4.49 -3.25
CA PRO A 79 -5.75 -5.87 -3.66
C PRO A 79 -6.82 -6.80 -3.12
N GLN A 80 -7.12 -7.89 -3.84
CA GLN A 80 -8.05 -8.91 -3.36
C GLN A 80 -7.57 -9.58 -2.06
N PHE A 81 -6.25 -9.73 -1.92
CA PHE A 81 -5.61 -10.32 -0.74
C PHE A 81 -4.39 -9.49 -0.37
N ASP A 82 -4.24 -9.25 0.93
CA ASP A 82 -3.01 -8.72 1.50
C ASP A 82 -1.90 -9.77 1.42
N VAL A 83 -0.64 -9.32 1.42
CA VAL A 83 0.53 -10.19 1.27
C VAL A 83 1.26 -10.27 2.60
N GLU A 84 1.30 -11.47 3.20
CA GLU A 84 2.18 -11.74 4.34
C GLU A 84 3.62 -11.88 3.84
N ILE A 85 4.55 -11.16 4.46
CA ILE A 85 5.97 -11.13 4.12
C ILE A 85 6.85 -11.29 5.36
N ALA A 86 8.10 -11.66 5.13
CA ALA A 86 9.10 -11.64 6.19
C ALA A 86 9.36 -10.21 6.66
N ARG A 87 9.70 -10.07 7.94
CA ARG A 87 9.91 -8.79 8.62
C ARG A 87 11.33 -8.27 8.37
N ASP A 88 11.65 -8.03 7.10
CA ASP A 88 12.92 -7.50 6.62
C ASP A 88 12.71 -6.54 5.45
N ILE A 89 13.69 -5.66 5.22
CA ILE A 89 13.54 -4.58 4.24
C ILE A 89 13.53 -5.06 2.79
N GLU A 90 14.20 -6.18 2.49
CA GLU A 90 14.25 -6.75 1.15
C GLU A 90 12.87 -7.24 0.72
N SER A 91 12.17 -7.93 1.60
CA SER A 91 10.79 -8.39 1.39
C SER A 91 9.82 -7.23 1.17
N VAL A 92 9.95 -6.14 1.93
CA VAL A 92 9.14 -4.92 1.74
C VAL A 92 9.41 -4.28 0.38
N ALA A 93 10.69 -4.13 0.01
CA ALA A 93 11.08 -3.54 -1.27
C ALA A 93 10.59 -4.36 -2.47
N ILE A 94 10.58 -5.69 -2.37
CA ILE A 94 10.05 -6.58 -3.41
C ILE A 94 8.55 -6.33 -3.62
N GLU A 95 7.75 -6.21 -2.56
CA GLU A 95 6.31 -5.97 -2.70
C GLU A 95 6.00 -4.56 -3.23
N VAL A 96 6.76 -3.55 -2.82
CA VAL A 96 6.69 -2.20 -3.42
C VAL A 96 6.94 -2.26 -4.92
N GLN A 97 8.02 -2.92 -5.35
CA GLN A 97 8.34 -3.05 -6.78
C GLN A 97 7.27 -3.83 -7.55
N ARG A 98 6.71 -4.90 -6.96
CA ARG A 98 5.61 -5.66 -7.57
C ARG A 98 4.36 -4.81 -7.74
N LEU A 99 4.03 -3.98 -6.76
CA LEU A 99 2.92 -3.03 -6.87
C LEU A 99 3.16 -2.01 -7.97
N GLU A 100 4.32 -1.37 -7.97
CA GLU A 100 4.69 -0.38 -9.00
C GLU A 100 4.63 -0.98 -10.40
N GLN A 101 5.14 -2.20 -10.60
CA GLN A 101 5.06 -2.92 -11.87
C GLN A 101 3.60 -3.20 -12.29
N ARG A 102 2.75 -3.64 -11.37
CA ARG A 102 1.33 -3.91 -11.65
C ARG A 102 0.58 -2.66 -12.05
N LEU A 103 0.74 -1.56 -11.31
CA LEU A 103 0.03 -0.31 -11.59
C LEU A 103 0.54 0.37 -12.86
N ASN A 104 1.86 0.35 -13.11
CA ASN A 104 2.43 0.88 -14.35
C ASN A 104 2.02 0.07 -15.60
N GLY A 105 1.65 -1.20 -15.41
CA GLY A 105 1.18 -2.08 -16.48
C GLY A 105 -0.31 -1.95 -16.80
N LEU A 106 -1.06 -1.11 -16.08
CA LEU A 106 -2.49 -0.92 -16.33
C LEU A 106 -2.70 -0.07 -17.60
N ASP A 107 -2.91 -0.73 -18.74
CA ASP A 107 -3.27 -0.09 -20.00
C ASP A 107 -4.76 -0.25 -20.27
N LEU A 108 -5.57 0.76 -19.93
CA LEU A 108 -7.02 0.74 -20.14
C LEU A 108 -7.46 0.66 -21.62
N ALA A 109 -6.52 0.78 -22.56
CA ALA A 109 -6.78 0.60 -24.00
C ALA A 109 -6.40 -0.80 -24.52
N ASP A 110 -5.85 -1.68 -23.68
CA ASP A 110 -5.47 -3.04 -24.09
C ASP A 110 -6.71 -3.82 -24.54
N PRO A 111 -6.77 -4.30 -25.81
CA PRO A 111 -7.90 -5.06 -26.32
C PRO A 111 -8.06 -6.45 -25.67
N ALA A 112 -7.08 -6.92 -24.90
CA ALA A 112 -7.14 -8.20 -24.18
C ALA A 112 -7.70 -8.10 -22.75
N LEU A 113 -8.01 -6.89 -22.25
CA LEU A 113 -8.67 -6.68 -20.95
C LEU A 113 -10.11 -7.20 -20.90
#